data_AF-A0A162SA42-F1
#
_entry.id   AF-A0A162SA42-F1
#
_cell.length_a   1.000
_cell.length_b   1.000
_cell.length_c   1.000
_cell.angle_alpha   90.00
_cell.angle_beta   90.00
_cell.angle_gamma   90.00
#
_symmetry.space_group_name_H-M   'P 1'
#
loop_
_entity.id
_entity.type
_entity.pdbx_description
1 polymer ?
#
loop_
_entity_poly.entity_id
_entity_poly.type
_entity_poly.pdbx_seq_one_letter_code
_entity_poly.pdbx_strand_id
1 'polypeptide(L)'
;MVDVSYLKTKANQIRRDLVTMIYEGKAGHIGGALSSTDIMTVLYYSIMKVNPQNPRWEDRDRFILSKGHSVEPLYCILADKGFFPKDNLKTYSKFGSTLIVHPNNKNAGVEMNTGALGHGLPVGVGM
;
A
#
# COMPACT_ATOMS: atom_id res chain seq x y z
N MET A 1 -2.53 10.32 -20.35
CA MET A 1 -1.77 10.47 -19.10
C MET A 1 -2.72 11.04 -18.07
N VAL A 2 -2.74 10.52 -16.84
CA VAL A 2 -3.68 11.01 -15.81
C VAL A 2 -3.31 12.44 -15.42
N ASP A 3 -4.32 13.29 -15.22
CA ASP A 3 -4.11 14.68 -14.82
C ASP A 3 -3.44 14.80 -13.45
N VAL A 4 -2.48 15.73 -13.33
CA VAL A 4 -1.74 15.99 -12.10
C VAL A 4 -2.67 16.49 -10.99
N SER A 5 -3.72 17.26 -11.31
CA SER A 5 -4.68 17.73 -10.30
C SER A 5 -5.45 16.56 -9.68
N TYR A 6 -5.85 15.59 -10.49
CA TYR A 6 -6.43 14.33 -10.00
C TYR A 6 -5.46 13.60 -9.06
N LEU A 7 -4.19 13.46 -9.44
CA LEU A 7 -3.20 12.75 -8.62
C LEU A 7 -2.94 13.44 -7.27
N LYS A 8 -2.88 14.78 -7.24
CA LYS A 8 -2.78 15.56 -5.98
C LYS A 8 -3.98 15.34 -5.08
N THR A 9 -5.18 15.40 -5.64
CA THR A 9 -6.43 15.15 -4.91
C THR A 9 -6.44 13.72 -4.36
N LYS A 10 -6.04 12.74 -5.16
CA LYS A 10 -5.97 11.34 -4.74
C LYS A 10 -4.92 11.12 -3.65
N ALA A 11 -3.75 11.74 -3.75
CA ALA A 11 -2.72 11.63 -2.71
C ALA A 11 -3.21 12.21 -1.38
N ASN A 12 -3.91 13.36 -1.39
CA ASN A 12 -4.53 13.93 -0.19
C ASN A 12 -5.62 13.04 0.41
N GLN A 13 -6.42 12.39 -0.45
CA GLN A 13 -7.39 11.38 -0.01
C GLN A 13 -6.69 10.21 0.70
N ILE A 14 -5.62 9.66 0.13
CA ILE A 14 -4.85 8.56 0.73
C ILE A 14 -4.17 9.01 2.04
N ARG A 15 -3.65 10.24 2.11
CA ARG A 15 -3.12 10.81 3.37
C ARG A 15 -4.18 10.89 4.47
N ARG A 16 -5.41 11.28 4.13
CA ARG A 16 -6.50 11.30 5.10
C ARG A 16 -6.82 9.88 5.59
N ASP A 17 -6.99 8.95 4.66
CA ASP A 17 -7.34 7.56 4.98
C ASP A 17 -6.27 6.89 5.85
N LEU A 18 -4.98 7.10 5.54
CA LEU A 18 -3.89 6.50 6.32
C LEU A 18 -3.77 7.11 7.72
N VAL A 19 -4.02 8.42 7.89
CA VAL A 19 -4.01 9.08 9.21
C VAL A 19 -5.17 8.56 10.06
N THR A 20 -6.37 8.42 9.49
CA THR A 20 -7.52 7.80 10.17
C THR A 20 -7.20 6.36 10.57
N MET A 21 -6.64 5.57 9.65
CA MET A 21 -6.28 4.16 9.92
C MET A 21 -5.24 4.04 11.06
N ILE A 22 -4.20 4.86 11.07
CA ILE A 22 -3.20 4.91 12.16
C ILE A 22 -3.87 5.29 13.48
N TYR A 23 -4.72 6.32 13.47
CA TYR A 23 -5.40 6.81 14.67
C TYR A 23 -6.34 5.76 15.29
N GLU A 24 -7.09 5.04 14.45
CA GLU A 24 -7.99 3.96 14.89
C GLU A 24 -7.23 2.72 15.35
N GLY A 25 -6.17 2.34 14.62
CA GLY A 25 -5.34 1.17 14.92
C GLY A 25 -4.37 1.35 16.09
N LYS A 26 -4.17 2.59 16.57
CA LYS A 26 -3.23 2.95 17.68
C LYS A 26 -1.78 2.52 17.43
N ALA A 27 -1.40 2.34 16.16
CA ALA A 27 -0.06 1.93 15.75
C ALA A 27 0.24 2.45 14.33
N GLY A 28 1.52 2.56 13.97
CA GLY A 28 1.96 2.93 12.62
C GLY A 28 3.08 3.97 12.59
N HIS A 29 3.62 4.24 11.41
CA HIS A 29 4.79 5.09 11.17
C HIS A 29 4.44 6.27 10.26
N ILE A 30 3.77 7.27 10.83
CA ILE A 30 3.15 8.39 10.08
C ILE A 30 4.13 9.16 9.18
N GLY A 31 5.35 9.47 9.65
CA GLY A 31 6.31 10.24 8.85
C GLY A 31 6.80 9.46 7.63
N GLY A 32 7.12 8.18 7.83
CA GLY A 32 7.47 7.25 6.77
C GLY A 32 6.34 7.08 5.76
N ALA A 33 5.11 6.89 6.23
CA ALA A 33 3.91 6.78 5.39
C ALA A 33 3.70 8.03 4.52
N LEU A 34 3.60 9.21 5.13
CA LEU A 34 3.29 10.47 4.45
C LEU A 34 4.34 10.86 3.41
N SER A 35 5.62 10.56 3.66
CA SER A 35 6.71 10.86 2.72
C SER A 35 6.64 10.08 1.41
N SER A 36 6.06 8.88 1.42
CA SER A 36 5.93 8.03 0.22
C SER A 36 4.55 8.04 -0.45
N THR A 37 3.56 8.76 0.08
CA THR A 37 2.20 8.73 -0.47
C THR A 37 2.12 9.22 -1.91
N ASP A 38 2.83 10.28 -2.29
CA ASP A 38 2.74 10.83 -3.66
C ASP A 38 3.32 9.85 -4.69
N ILE A 39 4.51 9.30 -4.45
CA ILE A 39 5.14 8.35 -5.37
C ILE A 39 4.28 7.09 -5.53
N MET A 40 3.72 6.56 -4.44
CA MET A 40 2.85 5.39 -4.51
C MET A 40 1.53 5.71 -5.23
N THR A 41 0.98 6.91 -5.04
CA THR A 41 -0.21 7.35 -5.77
C THR A 41 0.06 7.45 -7.27
N VAL A 42 1.18 8.04 -7.68
CA VAL A 42 1.53 8.10 -9.11
C VAL A 42 1.72 6.70 -9.69
N LEU A 43 2.43 5.82 -8.98
CA LEU A 43 2.65 4.44 -9.41
C LEU A 43 1.34 3.69 -9.64
N TYR A 44 0.44 3.65 -8.65
CA TYR A 44 -0.78 2.83 -8.74
C TYR A 44 -1.92 3.41 -9.58
N TYR A 45 -1.97 4.73 -9.74
CA TYR A 45 -3.07 5.40 -10.44
C TYR A 45 -2.71 5.89 -11.84
N SER A 46 -1.42 5.91 -12.22
CA SER A 46 -0.99 6.43 -13.52
C SER A 46 -0.03 5.51 -14.29
N ILE A 47 0.90 4.84 -13.60
CA ILE A 47 2.01 4.15 -14.26
C ILE A 47 1.80 2.64 -14.33
N MET A 48 1.57 2.00 -13.18
CA MET A 48 1.59 0.55 -13.07
C MET A 48 0.35 -0.09 -13.70
N LYS A 49 0.59 -1.16 -14.46
CA LYS A 49 -0.43 -2.09 -14.93
C LYS A 49 -0.76 -3.07 -13.81
N VAL A 50 -1.91 -2.86 -13.15
CA VAL A 50 -2.40 -3.73 -12.08
C VAL A 50 -3.87 -4.03 -12.27
N ASN A 51 -4.30 -5.23 -11.86
CA ASN A 51 -5.69 -5.66 -11.91
C ASN A 51 -6.15 -6.15 -10.52
N PRO A 52 -7.01 -5.40 -9.81
CA PRO A 52 -7.51 -5.80 -8.49
C PRO A 52 -8.43 -7.03 -8.54
N GLN A 53 -9.09 -7.30 -9.68
CA GLN A 53 -9.89 -8.50 -9.89
C GLN A 53 -9.02 -9.73 -10.25
N ASN A 54 -7.77 -9.51 -10.67
CA ASN A 54 -6.79 -10.57 -10.85
C ASN A 54 -5.42 -10.20 -10.24
N PRO A 55 -5.29 -10.21 -8.91
CA PRO A 55 -4.04 -9.82 -8.22
C PRO A 55 -2.86 -10.76 -8.51
N ARG A 56 -3.11 -11.92 -9.13
CA ARG A 56 -2.08 -12.90 -9.52
C ARG A 56 -1.80 -12.89 -11.02
N TRP A 57 -2.32 -11.92 -11.76
CA TRP A 57 -2.01 -11.76 -13.18
C TRP A 57 -0.49 -11.75 -13.40
N GLU A 58 0.01 -12.62 -14.27
CA GLU A 58 1.43 -12.84 -14.48
C GLU A 58 2.14 -11.57 -14.97
N ASP A 59 1.63 -10.92 -16.02
CA ASP A 59 2.27 -9.77 -16.68
C ASP A 59 2.02 -8.41 -16.01
N ARG A 60 1.42 -8.37 -14.82
CA ARG A 60 1.21 -7.10 -14.11
C ARG A 60 2.53 -6.54 -13.57
N ASP A 61 2.60 -5.24 -13.37
CA ASP A 61 3.74 -4.66 -12.67
C ASP A 61 3.72 -5.11 -11.19
N ARG A 62 4.92 -5.36 -10.63
CA ARG A 62 5.12 -5.72 -9.22
C ARG A 62 5.59 -4.50 -8.44
N PHE A 63 5.11 -4.36 -7.20
CA PHE A 63 5.57 -3.30 -6.29
C PHE A 63 6.01 -3.90 -4.95
N ILE A 64 7.26 -3.62 -4.58
CA ILE A 64 7.82 -4.07 -3.30
C ILE A 64 8.07 -2.85 -2.41
N LEU A 65 7.38 -2.79 -1.28
CA LEU A 65 7.64 -1.79 -0.26
C LEU A 65 8.81 -2.23 0.63
N SER A 66 10.05 -1.98 0.19
CA SER A 66 11.25 -2.37 0.96
C SER A 66 11.32 -1.66 2.33
N LYS A 67 10.88 -0.40 2.41
CA LYS A 67 10.66 0.34 3.67
C LYS A 67 9.35 -0.09 4.35
N GLY A 68 9.27 -1.37 4.72
CA GLY A 68 8.02 -2.03 5.15
C GLY A 68 7.28 -1.35 6.30
N HIS A 69 7.98 -0.69 7.22
CA HIS A 69 7.34 0.04 8.32
C HIS A 69 6.38 1.16 7.85
N SER A 70 6.48 1.64 6.59
CA SER A 70 5.61 2.67 6.01
C SER A 70 4.46 2.07 5.16
N VAL A 71 3.85 0.99 5.61
CA VAL A 71 2.86 0.21 4.85
C VAL A 71 1.52 0.90 4.66
N GLU A 72 1.22 1.90 5.48
CA GLU A 72 -0.10 2.50 5.58
C GLU A 72 -0.66 3.04 4.24
N PRO A 73 0.09 3.84 3.45
CA PRO A 73 -0.37 4.24 2.13
C PRO A 73 -0.57 3.06 1.17
N LEU A 74 0.21 1.98 1.29
CA LEU A 74 0.04 0.78 0.45
C LEU A 74 -1.33 0.16 0.71
N TYR A 75 -1.69 -0.05 1.97
CA TYR A 75 -2.99 -0.63 2.31
C TYR A 75 -4.15 0.28 1.89
N CYS A 76 -4.05 1.59 2.12
CA CYS A 76 -5.08 2.53 1.68
C CYS A 76 -5.25 2.52 0.15
N ILE A 77 -4.15 2.45 -0.61
CA ILE A 77 -4.18 2.42 -2.08
C ILE A 77 -4.77 1.09 -2.58
N LEU A 78 -4.33 -0.04 -2.04
CA LEU A 78 -4.84 -1.36 -2.44
C LEU A 78 -6.35 -1.49 -2.15
N ALA A 79 -6.79 -0.99 -1.00
CA ALA A 79 -8.20 -0.89 -0.65
C ALA A 79 -8.99 0.01 -1.61
N ASP A 80 -8.47 1.21 -1.92
CA ASP A 80 -9.13 2.18 -2.82
C ASP A 80 -9.18 1.67 -4.26
N LYS A 81 -8.18 0.90 -4.70
CA LYS A 81 -8.15 0.21 -6.00
C LYS A 81 -9.05 -1.03 -6.02
N GLY A 82 -9.53 -1.51 -4.88
CA GLY A 82 -10.44 -2.66 -4.80
C GLY A 82 -9.77 -4.03 -4.76
N PHE A 83 -8.49 -4.12 -4.34
CA PHE A 83 -7.84 -5.42 -4.07
C PHE A 83 -8.49 -6.15 -2.88
N PHE A 84 -9.06 -5.39 -1.95
CA PHE A 84 -9.86 -5.89 -0.84
C PHE A 84 -10.85 -4.79 -0.38
N PRO A 85 -11.91 -5.13 0.38
CA PRO A 85 -12.90 -4.16 0.84
C PRO A 85 -12.28 -3.02 1.67
N LYS A 86 -12.69 -1.78 1.40
CA LYS A 86 -12.15 -0.60 2.11
C LYS A 86 -12.43 -0.62 3.61
N ASP A 87 -13.52 -1.24 4.04
CA ASP A 87 -13.84 -1.43 5.45
C ASP A 87 -12.81 -2.28 6.21
N ASN A 88 -12.03 -3.12 5.52
CA ASN A 88 -10.96 -3.88 6.17
C ASN A 88 -9.91 -2.96 6.80
N LEU A 89 -9.72 -1.72 6.32
CA LEU A 89 -8.79 -0.77 6.94
C LEU A 89 -9.10 -0.54 8.44
N LYS A 90 -10.36 -0.69 8.85
CA LYS A 90 -10.78 -0.60 10.27
C LYS A 90 -10.23 -1.73 11.13
N THR A 91 -9.72 -2.82 10.54
CA THR A 91 -9.08 -3.93 11.26
C THR A 91 -7.57 -3.75 11.38
N TYR A 92 -7.00 -2.66 10.85
CA TYR A 92 -5.57 -2.40 10.91
C TYR A 92 -5.03 -2.46 12.34
N SER A 93 -3.95 -3.22 12.53
CA SER A 93 -3.28 -3.47 13.81
C SER A 93 -4.15 -4.12 14.91
N LYS A 94 -5.35 -4.61 14.57
CA LYS A 94 -6.19 -5.38 15.50
C LYS A 94 -5.80 -6.85 15.50
N PHE A 95 -6.07 -7.53 16.62
CA PHE A 95 -5.82 -8.97 16.75
C PHE A 95 -6.51 -9.77 15.62
N GLY A 96 -5.78 -10.71 15.03
CA GLY A 96 -6.27 -11.56 13.93
C GLY A 96 -6.32 -10.89 12.55
N SER A 97 -6.05 -9.59 12.45
CA SER A 97 -6.02 -8.89 11.17
C SER A 97 -4.79 -9.27 10.33
N THR A 98 -4.98 -9.35 9.02
CA THR A 98 -3.86 -9.44 8.06
C THR A 98 -3.23 -8.08 7.77
N LEU A 99 -3.92 -6.97 8.07
CA LEU A 99 -3.41 -5.61 7.94
C LEU A 99 -2.65 -5.23 9.21
N ILE A 100 -1.37 -5.57 9.24
CA ILE A 100 -0.44 -5.31 10.37
C ILE A 100 0.54 -4.18 10.02
N VAL A 101 1.35 -3.70 10.97
CA VAL A 101 2.28 -2.55 10.82
C VAL A 101 3.44 -2.73 9.81
N HIS A 102 3.42 -3.81 9.04
CA HIS A 102 4.36 -4.21 8.00
C HIS A 102 3.59 -4.92 6.87
N PRO A 103 4.06 -4.94 5.61
CA PRO A 103 3.41 -5.67 4.53
C PRO A 103 3.23 -7.14 4.87
N ASN A 104 2.04 -7.65 4.59
CA ASN A 104 1.68 -9.04 4.74
C ASN A 104 1.12 -9.58 3.42
N ASN A 105 1.80 -10.54 2.80
CA ASN A 105 1.47 -11.14 1.51
C ASN A 105 0.20 -12.01 1.51
N LYS A 106 -0.45 -12.18 2.67
CA LYS A 106 -1.82 -12.68 2.74
C LYS A 106 -2.85 -11.67 2.22
N ASN A 107 -2.48 -10.39 2.09
CA ASN A 107 -3.33 -9.37 1.49
C ASN A 107 -3.08 -9.31 -0.02
N ALA A 108 -4.16 -9.30 -0.81
CA ALA A 108 -4.08 -9.17 -2.25
C ALA A 108 -3.33 -7.87 -2.65
N GLY A 109 -2.40 -7.99 -3.60
CA GLY A 109 -1.56 -6.87 -4.07
C GLY A 109 -0.30 -6.61 -3.24
N VAL A 110 -0.02 -7.41 -2.21
CA VAL A 110 1.26 -7.39 -1.47
C VAL A 110 2.12 -8.57 -1.91
N GLU A 111 3.25 -8.30 -2.54
CA GLU A 111 4.12 -9.36 -3.08
C GLU A 111 4.87 -10.14 -2.00
N MET A 112 5.33 -9.44 -0.98
CA MET A 112 6.30 -9.95 -0.01
C MET A 112 6.05 -9.34 1.36
N ASN A 113 6.29 -10.14 2.40
CA ASN A 113 6.45 -9.63 3.75
C ASN A 113 7.76 -8.85 3.84
N THR A 114 7.70 -7.56 4.17
CA THR A 114 8.90 -6.75 4.45
C THR A 114 8.81 -6.14 5.84
N GLY A 115 9.95 -5.76 6.42
CA GLY A 115 10.01 -5.12 7.74
C GLY A 115 11.42 -5.05 8.27
N ALA A 116 12.16 -6.15 8.09
CA ALA A 116 13.62 -6.10 8.10
C ALA A 116 14.09 -5.32 6.86
N LEU A 117 14.68 -4.15 7.09
CA LEU A 117 15.15 -3.26 6.02
C LEU A 117 16.19 -3.95 5.14
N GLY A 118 16.29 -3.53 3.88
CA GLY A 118 17.28 -4.02 2.92
C GLY A 118 16.87 -5.27 2.13
N HIS A 119 15.84 -6.01 2.55
CA HIS A 119 15.44 -7.26 1.89
C HIS A 119 14.62 -7.05 0.61
N GLY A 120 13.91 -5.93 0.48
CA GLY A 120 12.99 -5.75 -0.66
C GLY A 120 13.70 -5.59 -2.01
N LEU A 121 14.88 -4.95 -2.04
CA LEU A 121 15.64 -4.75 -3.28
C LEU A 121 16.15 -6.06 -3.90
N PRO A 122 16.89 -6.94 -3.17
CA PRO A 122 17.35 -8.20 -3.75
C PRO A 122 16.20 -9.12 -4.18
N VAL A 123 15.06 -9.08 -3.48
CA VAL A 123 13.86 -9.81 -3.93
C VAL A 123 13.31 -9.22 -5.23
N GLY A 124 13.28 -7.89 -5.37
CA GLY A 124 12.88 -7.24 -6.61
C GLY A 124 13.80 -7.54 -7.80
N VAL A 125 15.09 -7.80 -7.56
CA VAL A 125 16.03 -8.25 -8.60
C VAL A 125 15.74 -9.69 -9.05
N GLY A 126 15.19 -10.52 -8.17
CA GLY A 126 14.82 -11.91 -8.47
C GLY A 126 13.44 -12.08 -9.10
N MET A 127 12.61 -11.04 -9.14
CA MET A 127 11.31 -11.02 -9.83
C MET A 127 11.47 -10.61 -11.28
#